data_AF-A0A377XR47-F1
#
_entry.id   AF-A0A377XR47-F1
#
_cell.length_a   1.000
_cell.length_b   1.000
_cell.length_c   1.000
_cell.angle_alpha   90.00
_cell.angle_beta   90.00
_cell.angle_gamma   90.00
#
_symmetry.space_group_name_H-M   'P 1'
#
loop_
_entity.id
_entity.type
_entity.pdbx_description
1 polymer ?
#
loop_
_entity_poly.entity_id
_entity_poly.type
_entity_poly.pdbx_seq_one_letter_code
_entity_poly.pdbx_strand_id
1 'polypeptide(L)' 'MGKALVIVESPAKAKTINKYLGNDYVVKSSVGHIRDLPTSGSASKKSAGLYRHQRG' A
#
# COMPACT_ATOMS: atom_id res chain seq x y z
N MET A 1 21.32 -5.94 11.92
CA MET A 1 20.87 -4.53 11.95
C MET A 1 19.42 -4.49 11.46
N GLY A 2 18.56 -3.68 12.05
CA GLY A 2 17.16 -3.56 11.60
C GLY A 2 17.08 -2.81 10.26
N LYS A 3 16.18 -3.24 9.37
CA LYS A 3 15.95 -2.54 8.10
C LYS A 3 15.06 -1.31 8.31
N ALA A 4 15.42 -0.18 7.72
CA ALA A 4 14.62 1.03 7.79
C ALA A 4 13.42 0.97 6.82
N LEU A 5 12.24 1.42 7.26
CA LEU A 5 11.04 1.50 6.41
C LEU A 5 10.94 2.89 5.75
N VAL A 6 10.79 2.90 4.43
CA VAL A 6 10.58 4.12 3.64
C VAL A 6 9.22 4.03 2.95
N ILE A 7 8.35 5.02 3.18
CA ILE A 7 7.02 5.08 2.57
C ILE A 7 6.98 6.21 1.53
N VAL A 8 6.40 5.90 0.36
CA VAL A 8 6.30 6.81 -0.79
C VAL A 8 4.87 6.84 -1.33
N GLU A 9 4.50 7.87 -2.10
CA GLU A 9 3.11 8.05 -2.54
C GLU A 9 2.65 7.03 -3.61
N SER A 10 3.56 6.56 -4.47
CA SER A 10 3.22 5.75 -5.65
C SER A 10 4.09 4.50 -5.83
N PRO A 11 3.54 3.42 -6.43
CA PRO A 11 4.30 2.20 -6.68
C PRO A 11 5.49 2.40 -7.63
N ALA A 12 5.36 3.33 -8.58
CA ALA A 12 6.44 3.67 -9.50
C ALA A 12 7.64 4.30 -8.77
N LYS A 13 7.40 5.24 -7.85
CA LYS A 13 8.46 5.81 -7.00
C LYS A 13 9.13 4.74 -6.15
N ALA A 14 8.37 3.80 -5.58
CA ALA A 14 8.93 2.72 -4.77
C ALA A 14 9.92 1.87 -5.58
N LYS A 15 9.56 1.49 -6.82
CA LYS A 15 10.45 0.75 -7.74
C LYS A 15 11.73 1.51 -8.05
N THR A 16 11.65 2.83 -8.25
CA THR A 16 12.80 3.67 -8.54
C THR A 16 13.71 3.82 -7.32
N ILE A 17 13.16 4.16 -6.15
CA ILE A 17 13.94 4.38 -4.92
C ILE A 17 14.61 3.09 -4.43
N ASN A 18 13.97 1.94 -4.60
CA ASN A 18 14.54 0.65 -4.22
C ASN A 18 15.85 0.32 -4.99
N LYS A 19 16.05 0.89 -6.18
CA LYS A 19 17.30 0.73 -6.94
C LYS A 19 18.48 1.50 -6.33
N TYR A 20 18.21 2.55 -5.55
CA TYR A 20 19.25 3.41 -4.96
C TYR A 20 19.60 3.03 -3.52
N LEU A 21 18.61 2.61 -2.71
CA LEU A 21 18.80 2.38 -1.28
C LEU A 21 19.33 0.98 -0.92
N GLY A 22 19.10 -0.02 -1.77
CA GLY A 22 19.56 -1.39 -1.52
C GLY A 22 18.84 -2.10 -0.37
N ASN A 23 19.45 -3.18 0.13
CA ASN A 23 18.78 -4.20 0.95
C ASN A 23 18.56 -3.83 2.42
N ASP A 24 19.15 -2.72 2.88
CA ASP A 24 19.00 -2.20 4.25
C ASP A 24 17.69 -1.45 4.45
N TYR A 25 16.94 -1.21 3.37
CA TYR A 25 15.67 -0.51 3.39
C TYR A 25 14.53 -1.39 2.89
N VAL A 26 13.35 -1.15 3.46
CA VAL A 26 12.08 -1.68 2.95
C VAL A 26 11.30 -0.50 2.39
N VAL A 27 11.06 -0.48 1.07
CA VAL A 27 10.32 0.61 0.42
C VAL A 27 8.89 0.16 0.10
N LYS A 28 7.89 0.93 0.56
CA LYS A 28 6.45 0.64 0.33
C LYS A 28 5.70 1.88 -0.18
N SER A 29 4.66 1.65 -0.97
CA SER A 29 3.81 2.71 -1.51
C SER A 29 2.54 2.87 -0.67
N SER A 30 2.10 4.11 -0.40
CA SER A 30 0.79 4.42 0.21
C SER A 30 -0.37 4.29 -0.78
N VAL A 31 -0.08 4.35 -2.09
CA VAL A 31 -1.08 4.28 -3.16
C VAL A 31 -2.09 5.45 -3.08
N GLY A 32 -1.60 6.63 -2.67
CA GLY A 32 -2.41 7.82 -2.45
C GLY A 32 -2.66 8.14 -0.97
N HIS A 33 -3.74 8.88 -0.70
CA HIS A 33 -4.15 9.26 0.65
C HIS A 33 -4.65 8.04 1.43
N ILE A 34 -4.16 7.90 2.67
CA ILE A 34 -4.56 6.81 3.58
C ILE A 34 -5.82 7.20 4.37
N ARG A 35 -6.01 8.50 4.61
CA ARG A 35 -7.16 9.05 5.32
C ARG A 35 -7.55 10.35 4.65
N ASP A 36 -8.85 10.48 4.40
CA ASP A 36 -9.48 11.71 4.01
C ASP A 36 -10.55 12.07 5.05
N LEU A 37 -10.92 13.35 5.11
CA LEU A 37 -12.10 13.76 5.86
C LEU A 37 -13.34 13.07 5.27
N PRO A 38 -14.39 12.82 6.07
CA PRO A 38 -15.64 12.30 5.53
C PRO A 38 -16.18 13.28 4.49
N THR A 39 -16.02 12.94 3.21
CA THR A 39 -16.63 13.68 2.12
C THR A 39 -18.08 13.23 2.01
N SER A 40 -19.01 14.18 1.97
CA SER A 40 -20.42 13.89 1.84
C SER A 40 -20.69 13.23 0.47
N GLY A 41 -20.67 11.89 0.40
CA GLY A 41 -21.25 11.13 -0.71
C GLY A 41 -20.42 10.04 -1.40
N SER A 42 -19.19 9.70 -0.99
CA SER A 42 -18.43 8.65 -1.71
C SER A 42 -17.73 7.64 -0.81
N ALA A 43 -18.53 6.74 -0.22
CA ALA A 43 -18.05 5.42 0.18
C ALA A 43 -17.66 4.62 -1.07
N SER A 44 -16.42 4.80 -1.53
CA SER A 44 -15.82 4.01 -2.60
C SER A 44 -15.74 2.54 -2.17
N LYS A 45 -16.69 1.74 -2.67
CA LYS A 45 -16.68 0.28 -2.57
C LYS A 45 -15.37 -0.29 -3.14
N LYS A 46 -14.64 -1.09 -2.37
CA LYS A 46 -13.74 -2.11 -2.94
C LYS A 46 -13.90 -3.47 -2.26
N SER A 47 -14.35 -4.41 -3.11
CA SER A 47 -14.20 -5.87 -3.08
C SER A 47 -14.77 -6.64 -1.88
N ALA A 48 -16.06 -6.92 -1.97
CA ALA A 48 -16.58 -8.24 -1.60
C ALA A 48 -15.87 -9.30 -2.47
N GLY A 49 -15.08 -10.17 -1.85
CA GLY A 49 -14.30 -11.17 -2.55
C GLY A 49 -13.68 -12.21 -1.63
N LEU A 50 -14.44 -13.30 -1.43
CA LEU A 50 -13.91 -14.66 -1.41
C LEU A 50 -13.35 -15.27 -0.09
N TYR A 51 -14.13 -15.23 1.00
CA TYR A 51 -14.18 -16.41 1.88
C TYR A 51 -15.18 -17.40 1.30
N ARG A 52 -14.75 -18.13 0.25
CA ARG A 52 -15.49 -19.29 -0.24
C ARG A 52 -15.28 -20.43 0.76
N HIS A 53 -16.32 -20.69 1.53
CA HIS A 53 -16.60 -21.90 2.29
C HIS A 53 -15.81 -23.11 1.74
N GLN A 54 -14.82 -23.59 2.49
CA GLN A 54 -14.46 -25.00 2.44
C GLN A 54 -15.61 -25.76 3.11
N ARG A 55 -16.54 -26.25 2.30
CA ARG A 55 -17.45 -27.34 2.64
C ARG A 55 -17.47 -28.26 1.44
N GLY A 56 -17.03 -29.50 1.67
CA GLY A 56 -16.78 -30.55 0.70
C GLY A 56 -15.63 -31.38 1.23
#